data_AF-A0A323U5C2-F1
#
_entry.id   AF-A0A323U5C2-F1
#
_cell.length_a   1.000
_cell.length_b   1.000
_cell.length_c   1.000
_cell.angle_alpha   90.00
_cell.angle_beta   90.00
_cell.angle_gamma   90.00
#
_symmetry.space_group_name_H-M   'P 1'
#
loop_
_entity.id
_entity.type
_entity.pdbx_description
1 polymer ?
#
loop_
_entity_poly.entity_id
_entity_poly.type
_entity_poly.pdbx_seq_one_letter_code
_entity_poly.pdbx_strand_id
1 'polypeptide(L)'
;MPNRYQATDLIISHRYALLVTDGVLLYQWEEGTVEKTELRFPPDSPFRPRSLQEFAERLRAQLEARGFALRCFTHNPFPILGGPQYTLRLARGAEGVGIHLKPLEPVDTYRVEVAPADPDPPLSCPAR
;
A
#
# COMPACT_ATOMS: atom_id res chain seq x y z
N MET A 1 -5.79 -10.19 -34.88
CA MET A 1 -5.82 -8.89 -34.17
C MET A 1 -5.08 -9.08 -32.86
N PRO A 2 -4.03 -8.31 -32.52
CA PRO A 2 -3.38 -8.48 -31.23
C PRO A 2 -4.37 -8.10 -30.12
N ASN A 3 -4.53 -9.00 -29.14
CA ASN A 3 -5.36 -8.78 -27.96
C ASN A 3 -4.79 -7.57 -27.21
N ARG A 4 -5.49 -6.44 -27.18
CA ARG A 4 -5.03 -5.25 -26.45
C ARG A 4 -5.18 -5.56 -24.97
N TYR A 5 -4.06 -5.71 -24.28
CA TYR A 5 -4.04 -5.78 -22.82
C TYR A 5 -4.76 -4.54 -22.26
N GLN A 6 -5.77 -4.77 -21.41
CA GLN A 6 -6.52 -3.72 -20.71
C GLN A 6 -6.24 -3.86 -19.22
N ALA A 7 -5.53 -2.89 -18.66
CA ALA A 7 -5.33 -2.81 -17.23
C ALA A 7 -6.64 -2.43 -16.53
N THR A 8 -6.86 -2.98 -15.34
CA THR A 8 -7.98 -2.65 -14.46
C THR A 8 -7.47 -1.96 -13.20
N ASP A 9 -8.27 -1.08 -12.59
CA ASP A 9 -7.90 -0.48 -11.32
C ASP A 9 -8.66 -1.16 -10.17
N LEU A 10 -7.91 -1.64 -9.16
CA LEU A 10 -8.44 -2.15 -7.91
C LEU A 10 -8.37 -1.06 -6.85
N ILE A 11 -9.51 -0.63 -6.30
CA ILE A 11 -9.55 0.30 -5.17
C ILE A 11 -9.13 -0.44 -3.89
N ILE A 12 -8.09 0.05 -3.22
CA ILE A 12 -7.57 -0.52 -1.97
C ILE A 12 -7.89 0.33 -0.73
N SER A 13 -8.29 1.59 -0.92
CA SER A 13 -8.88 2.44 0.12
C SER A 13 -9.84 3.44 -0.53
N HIS A 14 -11.10 3.40 -0.10
CA HIS A 14 -12.12 4.36 -0.50
C HIS A 14 -11.89 5.72 0.16
N ARG A 15 -11.47 5.73 1.44
CA ARG A 15 -11.25 6.98 2.21
C ARG A 15 -10.19 7.88 1.58
N TYR A 16 -9.09 7.28 1.15
CA TYR A 16 -7.95 8.00 0.58
C TYR A 16 -7.87 7.88 -0.95
N ALA A 17 -8.88 7.28 -1.57
CA ALA A 17 -8.97 7.03 -3.01
C ALA A 17 -7.70 6.38 -3.57
N LEU A 18 -7.15 5.39 -2.86
CA LEU A 18 -5.96 4.65 -3.29
C LEU A 18 -6.37 3.47 -4.16
N LEU A 19 -5.63 3.29 -5.25
CA LEU A 19 -5.85 2.20 -6.18
C LEU A 19 -4.56 1.46 -6.54
N VAL A 20 -4.71 0.25 -7.05
CA VAL A 20 -3.65 -0.59 -7.57
C VAL A 20 -4.05 -1.01 -8.99
N THR A 21 -3.28 -0.55 -9.96
CA THR A 21 -3.47 -0.95 -11.36
C THR A 21 -3.03 -2.39 -11.56
N ASP A 22 -3.90 -3.17 -12.19
CA ASP A 22 -3.80 -4.59 -12.50
C ASP A 22 -3.65 -5.53 -11.28
N GLY A 23 -4.07 -5.05 -10.11
CA GLY A 23 -4.20 -5.88 -8.93
C GLY A 23 -5.42 -6.79 -9.02
N VAL A 24 -5.23 -8.09 -8.84
CA VAL A 24 -6.33 -9.06 -8.68
C VAL A 24 -6.69 -9.14 -7.22
N LEU A 25 -7.93 -8.74 -6.88
CA LEU A 25 -8.44 -8.83 -5.52
C LEU A 25 -8.51 -10.30 -5.07
N LEU A 26 -7.95 -10.59 -3.89
CA LEU A 26 -8.11 -11.87 -3.19
C LEU A 26 -9.10 -11.75 -2.05
N TYR A 27 -8.92 -10.74 -1.20
CA TYR A 27 -9.78 -10.49 -0.05
C TYR A 27 -9.77 -9.01 0.33
N GLN A 28 -10.91 -8.46 0.75
CA GLN A 28 -11.02 -7.07 1.21
C GLN A 28 -11.99 -7.00 2.38
N TRP A 29 -11.58 -6.33 3.45
CA TRP A 29 -12.37 -6.19 4.68
C TRP A 29 -11.92 -4.98 5.49
N GLU A 30 -12.73 -4.61 6.47
CA GLU A 30 -12.42 -3.54 7.41
C GLU A 30 -12.25 -4.11 8.83
N GLU A 31 -11.30 -3.56 9.58
CA GLU A 31 -11.10 -3.84 11.01
C GLU A 31 -11.06 -2.50 11.76
N GLY A 32 -12.20 -2.10 12.33
CA GLY A 32 -12.35 -0.77 12.92
C GLY A 32 -12.24 0.32 11.84
N THR A 33 -11.20 1.15 11.90
CA THR A 33 -10.92 2.21 10.90
C THR A 33 -9.90 1.80 9.85
N VAL A 34 -9.43 0.55 9.88
CA VAL A 34 -8.40 0.03 8.98
C VAL A 34 -9.05 -0.66 7.77
N GLU A 35 -8.82 -0.14 6.58
CA GLU A 35 -9.18 -0.77 5.30
C GLU A 35 -8.07 -1.75 4.92
N LYS A 36 -8.39 -3.05 4.82
CA LYS A 36 -7.43 -4.11 4.51
C LYS A 36 -7.77 -4.74 3.16
N THR A 37 -6.77 -4.83 2.30
CA THR A 37 -6.89 -5.47 0.99
C THR A 37 -5.74 -6.44 0.77
N GLU A 38 -6.07 -7.69 0.47
CA GLU A 38 -5.16 -8.69 -0.06
C GLU A 38 -5.35 -8.79 -1.56
N LEU A 39 -4.25 -8.67 -2.29
CA LEU A 39 -4.25 -8.68 -3.75
C LEU A 39 -3.04 -9.43 -4.28
N ARG A 40 -3.15 -9.86 -5.53
CA ARG A 40 -2.07 -10.50 -6.27
C ARG A 40 -1.89 -9.83 -7.62
N PHE A 41 -0.65 -9.66 -8.05
CA PHE A 41 -0.37 -9.22 -9.42
C PHE A 41 -0.28 -10.43 -10.37
N PRO A 42 -0.87 -10.35 -11.58
CA PRO A 42 -0.57 -11.31 -12.64
C PRO A 42 0.93 -11.35 -12.95
N PRO A 43 1.53 -12.53 -13.22
CA PRO A 43 2.97 -12.64 -13.49
C PRO A 43 3.45 -11.82 -14.69
N ASP A 44 2.58 -11.64 -15.67
CA ASP A 44 2.78 -10.91 -16.93
C ASP A 44 2.34 -9.44 -16.87
N SER A 45 1.87 -8.97 -15.71
CA SER A 45 1.47 -7.58 -15.52
C SER A 45 2.66 -6.62 -15.68
N PRO A 46 2.60 -5.61 -16.57
CA PRO A 46 3.59 -4.55 -16.63
C PRO A 46 3.53 -3.63 -15.38
N PHE A 47 2.43 -3.71 -14.61
CA PHE A 47 2.25 -2.97 -13.37
C PHE A 47 2.66 -3.76 -12.14
N ARG A 48 3.18 -4.98 -12.28
CA ARG A 48 3.76 -5.71 -11.14
C ARG A 48 4.95 -4.93 -10.55
N PRO A 49 4.96 -4.65 -9.23
CA PRO A 49 6.11 -4.01 -8.59
C PRO A 49 7.30 -4.96 -8.51
N ARG A 50 8.52 -4.47 -8.71
CA ARG A 50 9.74 -5.30 -8.61
C ARG A 50 10.19 -5.51 -7.17
N SER A 51 9.68 -4.71 -6.24
CA SER A 51 9.97 -4.80 -4.82
C SER A 51 8.83 -4.23 -3.97
N LEU A 52 8.84 -4.58 -2.68
CA LEU A 52 7.93 -4.01 -1.68
C LEU A 52 8.06 -2.49 -1.60
N GLN A 53 9.29 -1.98 -1.70
CA GLN A 53 9.57 -0.54 -1.72
C GLN A 53 8.97 0.13 -2.95
N GLU A 54 9.14 -0.43 -4.15
CA GLU A 54 8.55 0.13 -5.37
C GLU A 54 7.02 0.21 -5.26
N PHE A 55 6.39 -0.81 -4.68
CA PHE A 55 4.95 -0.78 -4.44
C PHE A 55 4.57 0.35 -3.46
N ALA A 56 5.28 0.46 -2.34
CA ALA A 56 5.06 1.52 -1.37
C ALA A 56 5.24 2.92 -1.99
N GLU A 57 6.26 3.13 -2.81
CA GLU A 57 6.52 4.40 -3.50
C GLU A 57 5.40 4.79 -4.48
N ARG A 58 4.78 3.82 -5.16
CA ARG A 58 3.62 4.09 -6.03
C ARG A 58 2.39 4.52 -5.22
N LEU A 59 2.14 3.91 -4.06
CA LEU A 59 1.06 4.34 -3.17
C LEU A 59 1.34 5.71 -2.56
N ARG A 60 2.59 5.98 -2.18
CA ARG A 60 3.05 7.30 -1.72
C ARG A 60 2.78 8.37 -2.78
N ALA A 61 3.18 8.12 -4.03
CA ALA A 61 2.99 9.07 -5.13
C ALA A 61 1.52 9.44 -5.37
N GLN A 62 0.59 8.48 -5.20
CA GLN A 62 -0.85 8.76 -5.29
C GLN A 62 -1.32 9.74 -4.20
N LEU A 63 -0.85 9.56 -2.97
CA LEU A 63 -1.19 10.46 -1.86
C LEU A 63 -0.51 11.82 -2.02
N GLU A 64 0.75 11.86 -2.47
CA GLU A 64 1.47 13.09 -2.77
C GLU A 64 0.75 13.91 -3.87
N ALA A 65 0.25 13.25 -4.91
CA ALA A 65 -0.60 13.89 -5.94
C ALA A 65 -1.91 14.48 -5.38
N ARG A 66 -2.33 14.06 -4.19
CA ARG A 66 -3.52 14.58 -3.45
C ARG A 66 -3.15 15.60 -2.37
N GLY A 67 -1.88 16.00 -2.30
CA GLY A 67 -1.38 17.04 -1.39
C GLY A 67 -0.92 16.52 -0.01
N PHE A 68 -0.77 15.21 0.17
CA PHE A 68 -0.14 14.66 1.37
C PHE A 68 1.38 14.77 1.28
N ALA A 69 2.04 15.04 2.41
CA ALA A 69 3.49 15.05 2.53
C ALA A 69 3.97 13.87 3.38
N LEU A 70 5.06 13.23 2.97
CA LEU A 70 5.70 12.17 3.75
C LEU A 70 6.16 12.73 5.11
N ARG A 71 5.75 12.06 6.19
CA ARG A 71 6.20 12.34 7.55
C ARG A 71 7.31 11.40 7.96
N CYS A 72 7.09 10.11 7.75
CA CYS A 72 8.09 9.09 8.05
C CYS A 72 7.81 7.82 7.24
N PHE A 73 8.80 6.94 7.17
CA PHE A 73 8.64 5.57 6.69
C PHE A 73 9.52 4.63 7.49
N THR A 74 9.19 3.35 7.48
CA THR A 74 10.06 2.29 7.97
C THR A 74 9.98 1.07 7.06
N HIS A 75 11.11 0.40 6.89
CA HIS A 75 11.25 -0.82 6.12
C HIS A 75 11.95 -1.84 7.00
N ASN A 76 11.27 -2.96 7.26
CA ASN A 76 11.87 -4.07 7.98
C ASN A 76 11.99 -5.27 7.03
N PRO A 77 13.20 -5.61 6.56
CA PRO A 77 13.38 -6.72 5.61
C PRO A 77 13.28 -8.10 6.28
N PHE A 78 13.49 -8.20 7.59
CA PHE A 78 13.56 -9.47 8.32
C PHE A 78 13.02 -9.37 9.77
N PRO A 79 11.76 -8.99 10.02
CA PRO A 79 11.21 -9.10 11.36
C PRO A 79 11.05 -10.58 11.66
N ILE A 80 11.80 -11.03 12.67
CA ILE A 80 12.01 -12.43 13.07
C ILE A 80 10.68 -13.20 13.36
N LEU A 81 9.52 -12.53 13.35
CA LEU A 81 8.17 -13.09 13.55
C LEU A 81 7.09 -12.54 12.59
N GLY A 82 7.45 -11.80 11.54
CA GLY A 82 6.48 -11.01 10.75
C GLY A 82 6.68 -10.99 9.24
N GLY A 83 7.86 -11.38 8.73
CA GLY A 83 8.22 -11.24 7.32
C GLY A 83 8.38 -9.78 6.86
N PRO A 84 8.96 -9.53 5.68
CA PRO A 84 9.29 -8.17 5.24
C PRO A 84 8.06 -7.24 5.28
N GLN A 85 8.23 -6.00 5.71
CA GLN A 85 7.14 -5.03 5.80
C GLN A 85 7.62 -3.61 5.51
N TYR A 86 6.71 -2.80 4.97
CA TYR A 86 6.96 -1.40 4.67
C TYR A 86 5.81 -0.55 5.20
N THR A 87 6.12 0.47 6.00
CA THR A 87 5.12 1.38 6.57
C THR A 87 5.42 2.81 6.15
N LEU A 88 4.37 3.51 5.73
CA LEU A 88 4.40 4.92 5.34
C LEU A 88 3.46 5.71 6.25
N ARG A 89 3.86 6.91 6.66
CA ARG A 89 2.99 7.91 7.28
C ARG A 89 3.06 9.18 6.46
N LEU A 90 1.90 9.66 6.01
CA LEU A 90 1.78 10.93 5.32
C LEU A 90 0.69 11.80 5.96
N ALA A 91 0.76 13.11 5.75
CA ALA A 91 -0.25 14.03 6.27
C ALA A 91 -0.52 15.20 5.32
N ARG A 92 -1.73 15.74 5.40
CA ARG A 92 -2.18 16.98 4.73
C ARG A 92 -2.94 17.83 5.74
N GLY A 93 -2.32 18.89 6.24
CA GLY A 93 -2.89 19.68 7.35
C GLY A 93 -3.09 18.80 8.59
N ALA A 94 -4.31 18.74 9.10
CA ALA A 94 -4.69 17.90 10.25
C ALA A 94 -5.05 16.45 9.88
N GLU A 95 -5.07 16.11 8.59
CA GLU A 95 -5.42 14.77 8.12
C GLU A 95 -4.16 13.92 7.98
N GLY A 96 -4.07 12.80 8.70
CA GLY A 96 -2.98 11.82 8.59
C GLY A 96 -3.45 10.49 8.01
N VAL A 97 -2.57 9.82 7.28
CA VAL A 97 -2.77 8.48 6.69
C VAL A 97 -1.56 7.60 6.93
N GLY A 98 -1.82 6.36 7.32
CA GLY A 98 -0.85 5.29 7.42
C GLY A 98 -1.11 4.22 6.36
N ILE A 99 -0.06 3.77 5.69
CA ILE A 99 -0.10 2.59 4.83
C ILE A 99 0.88 1.58 5.42
N HIS A 100 0.40 0.37 5.68
CA HIS A 100 1.23 -0.77 6.04
C HIS A 100 1.14 -1.82 4.94
N LEU A 101 2.29 -2.20 4.40
CA LEU A 101 2.42 -3.11 3.27
C LEU A 101 3.25 -4.33 3.67
N LYS A 102 2.72 -5.51 3.37
CA LYS A 102 3.37 -6.79 3.68
C LYS A 102 3.17 -7.78 2.53
N PRO A 103 4.21 -8.49 2.06
CA PRO A 103 4.03 -9.58 1.11
C PRO A 103 3.44 -10.80 1.82
N LEU A 104 2.67 -11.57 1.07
CA LEU A 104 2.07 -12.84 1.49
C LEU A 104 2.58 -13.97 0.61
N GLU A 105 2.26 -15.20 0.98
CA GLU A 105 2.38 -16.34 0.08
C GLU A 105 1.06 -16.55 -0.68
N PRO A 106 1.11 -16.93 -1.97
CA PRO A 106 2.30 -17.15 -2.80
C PRO A 106 2.95 -15.84 -3.30
N VAL A 107 4.12 -15.94 -3.97
CA VAL A 107 4.85 -14.80 -4.57
C VAL A 107 3.91 -13.87 -5.36
N ASP A 108 4.24 -12.57 -5.35
CA ASP A 108 3.44 -11.49 -5.96
C ASP A 108 2.09 -11.22 -5.31
N THR A 109 1.88 -11.77 -4.11
CA THR A 109 0.72 -11.48 -3.25
C THR A 109 1.10 -10.52 -2.14
N TYR A 110 0.22 -9.57 -1.85
CA TYR A 110 0.45 -8.51 -0.88
C TYR A 110 -0.80 -8.24 -0.05
N ARG A 111 -0.60 -7.90 1.23
CA ARG A 111 -1.59 -7.24 2.08
C ARG A 111 -1.24 -5.76 2.15
N VAL A 112 -2.22 -4.92 1.85
CA VAL A 112 -2.18 -3.48 2.08
C VAL A 112 -3.19 -3.14 3.16
N GLU A 113 -2.74 -2.42 4.17
CA GLU A 113 -3.60 -1.88 5.22
C GLU A 113 -3.50 -0.36 5.20
N VAL A 114 -4.65 0.31 5.15
CA VAL A 114 -4.73 1.77 5.09
C VAL A 114 -5.61 2.26 6.22
N ALA A 115 -5.13 3.22 6.99
CA ALA A 115 -5.85 3.75 8.13
C ALA A 115 -5.57 5.24 8.37
N PRO A 116 -6.46 5.96 9.06
CA PRO A 116 -6.12 7.23 9.68
C PRO A 116 -4.89 7.09 10.58
N ALA A 117 -4.04 8.12 10.55
CA ALA A 117 -2.83 8.19 11.35
C ALA A 117 -2.70 9.56 12.00
N ASP A 118 -1.83 9.64 13.00
CA ASP A 118 -1.39 10.91 13.54
C ASP A 118 -0.71 11.74 12.42
N PRO A 119 -1.17 12.98 12.14
CA PRO A 119 -0.54 13.85 11.15
C PRO A 119 0.87 14.33 11.55
N ASP A 120 1.24 14.19 12.83
CA ASP A 120 2.54 14.56 13.41
C ASP A 120 3.16 13.37 14.18
N PRO A 121 3.57 12.29 13.49
CA PRO A 121 4.12 11.12 14.15
C PRO A 121 5.46 11.44 14.82
N PRO A 122 5.87 10.65 15.85
CA PRO A 122 7.19 10.80 16.48
C PRO A 122 8.33 10.65 15.47
N LEU A 123 9.52 11.17 15.83
CA LEU A 123 10.72 11.14 14.97
C LEU A 123 11.05 9.74 14.42
N SER A 124 10.76 8.68 15.17
CA SER A 124 10.85 7.29 14.72
C SER A 124 9.51 6.81 14.16
N CYS A 125 9.51 6.31 12.92
CA CYS A 125 8.28 5.82 12.31
C CYS A 125 7.78 4.53 12.98
N PRO A 126 6.53 4.49 13.48
CA PRO A 126 5.95 3.27 14.03
C PRO A 126 5.91 2.14 13.01
N ALA A 127 6.03 0.89 13.49
CA ALA A 127 6.14 -0.28 12.63
C ALA A 127 4.85 -0.63 11.86
N ARG A 128 3.68 -0.26 12.37
CA ARG A 128 2.34 -0.44 11.75
C ARG A 128 1.45 0.70 12.20
#